data_AF-A0A3C1A548-F1
#
_entry.id   AF-A0A3C1A548-F1
#
_cell.length_a   1.000
_cell.length_b   1.000
_cell.length_c   1.000
_cell.angle_alpha   90.00
_cell.angle_beta   90.00
_cell.angle_gamma   90.00
#
_symmetry.space_group_name_H-M   'P 1'
#
loop_
_entity.id
_entity.type
_entity.pdbx_description
1 polymer ?
#
loop_
_entity_poly.entity_id
_entity_poly.type
_entity_poly.pdbx_seq_one_letter_code
_entity_poly.pdbx_strand_id
1 'polypeptide(L)' 'SDVIVDIVETGKTLKENDLKVINTIFPISARLIANKSSYKFKDARINELVLRLSQSMGEKDD' A
#
# COMPACT_ATOMS: atom_id res chain seq x y z
N SER A 1 -8.66 -26.69 6.33
CA SER A 1 -8.13 -25.84 5.25
C SER A 1 -6.71 -26.26 4.98
N ASP A 2 -6.35 -26.45 3.71
CA ASP A 2 -5.03 -26.94 3.31
C ASP A 2 -4.03 -25.81 3.03
N VAL A 3 -4.52 -24.59 2.80
CA VAL A 3 -3.73 -23.39 2.52
C VAL A 3 -4.41 -22.14 3.10
N ILE A 4 -3.64 -21.05 3.22
CA ILE A 4 -4.11 -19.73 3.63
C ILE A 4 -3.80 -18.67 2.55
N VAL A 5 -4.52 -17.55 2.59
CA VAL A 5 -4.22 -16.35 1.79
C VAL A 5 -3.96 -15.21 2.76
N ASP A 6 -2.80 -14.57 2.65
CA ASP A 6 -2.37 -13.52 3.57
C ASP A 6 -1.49 -12.47 2.87
N ILE A 7 -1.37 -11.30 3.48
CA ILE A 7 -0.48 -10.22 3.04
C ILE A 7 0.89 -10.45 3.67
N VAL A 8 1.93 -10.54 2.84
CA VAL A 8 3.31 -10.76 3.31
C VAL A 8 4.29 -9.85 2.61
N GLU A 9 5.34 -9.42 3.34
CA GLU A 9 6.41 -8.57 2.82
C GLU A 9 7.66 -9.42 2.48
N THR A 10 8.52 -9.67 3.46
CA THR A 10 9.76 -10.46 3.28
C THR A 10 9.56 -11.97 3.45
N GLY A 11 8.36 -12.39 3.83
CA GLY A 11 8.03 -13.80 4.12
C GLY A 11 8.66 -14.36 5.41
N LYS A 12 9.29 -13.51 6.25
CA LYS A 12 9.93 -13.94 7.51
C LYS A 12 8.95 -14.64 8.45
N THR A 13 7.77 -14.05 8.65
CA THR A 13 6.72 -14.59 9.52
C THR A 13 6.23 -15.96 9.05
N LEU A 14 6.15 -16.20 7.73
CA LEU A 14 5.78 -17.51 7.20
C LEU A 14 6.84 -18.55 7.55
N LYS A 15 8.13 -18.22 7.35
CA LYS A 15 9.25 -19.13 7.67
C LYS A 15 9.32 -19.50 9.15
N GLU A 16 9.03 -18.57 10.05
CA GLU A 16 8.98 -18.83 11.50
C GLU A 16 7.87 -19.80 11.91
N ASN A 17 6.87 -20.01 11.05
CA ASN A 17 5.74 -20.92 11.27
C ASN A 17 5.79 -22.15 10.34
N ASP A 18 6.95 -22.47 9.76
CA ASP A 18 7.12 -23.58 8.82
C ASP A 18 6.21 -23.49 7.57
N LEU A 19 5.79 -22.28 7.20
CA LEU A 19 4.99 -22.00 6.02
C LEU A 19 5.88 -21.47 4.87
N LYS A 20 5.44 -21.72 3.63
CA LYS A 20 6.09 -21.23 2.42
C LYS A 20 5.09 -20.56 1.48
N VAL A 21 5.55 -19.54 0.77
CA VAL A 21 4.77 -18.91 -0.30
C VAL A 21 4.65 -19.90 -1.45
N ILE A 22 3.41 -20.22 -1.83
CA ILE A 22 3.11 -21.11 -2.96
C ILE A 22 3.01 -20.28 -4.25
N ASN A 23 2.30 -19.15 -4.19
CA ASN A 23 2.10 -18.24 -5.30
C ASN A 23 1.86 -16.82 -4.79
N THR A 24 2.30 -15.81 -5.55
CA THR A 24 1.96 -14.40 -5.33
C THR A 24 0.77 -14.04 -6.21
N ILE A 25 -0.31 -13.54 -5.60
CA ILE A 25 -1.53 -13.21 -6.35
C ILE A 25 -1.37 -11.84 -7.04
N PHE A 26 -1.01 -10.80 -6.29
CA PHE A 26 -0.73 -9.46 -6.84
C PHE A 26 0.17 -8.64 -5.89
N PRO A 27 0.99 -7.71 -6.42
CA PRO A 27 1.67 -6.74 -5.59
C PRO A 27 0.68 -5.70 -5.05
N ILE A 28 0.93 -5.19 -3.85
CA ILE A 28 0.12 -4.13 -3.23
C ILE A 28 0.96 -2.89 -2.95
N SER A 29 0.29 -1.75 -2.98
CA SER A 29 0.85 -0.48 -2.55
C SER A 29 -0.18 0.27 -1.72
N ALA A 30 0.29 1.08 -0.77
CA ALA A 30 -0.58 2.07 -0.13
C ALA A 30 -1.10 3.07 -1.18
N ARG A 31 -2.34 3.55 -1.00
CA ARG A 31 -2.97 4.57 -1.84
C ARG A 31 -3.56 5.67 -0.95
N LEU A 32 -3.35 6.92 -1.33
CA LEU A 32 -4.07 8.05 -0.73
C LEU A 32 -5.45 8.15 -1.37
N ILE A 33 -6.50 7.95 -0.58
CA ILE A 33 -7.89 7.96 -1.05
C ILE A 33 -8.62 9.15 -0.42
N ALA A 34 -9.20 10.01 -1.25
CA ALA A 34 -10.01 11.13 -0.81
C ALA A 34 -11.50 10.85 -1.05
N ASN A 35 -12.35 11.24 -0.10
CA ASN A 35 -13.79 11.24 -0.31
C ASN A 35 -14.17 12.20 -1.45
N LYS A 36 -15.07 11.79 -2.35
CA LYS A 36 -15.46 12.55 -3.56
C LYS A 36 -16.02 13.95 -3.26
N SER A 37 -16.90 14.07 -2.26
CA SER A 37 -17.48 15.36 -1.87
C SER A 37 -16.41 16.26 -1.27
N SER A 38 -15.59 15.73 -0.35
CA SER A 38 -14.46 16.46 0.23
C SER A 38 -13.47 16.91 -0.84
N TYR A 39 -13.17 16.07 -1.82
CA TYR A 39 -12.29 16.43 -2.94
C TYR A 39 -12.82 17.62 -3.73
N LYS A 40 -14.12 17.62 -4.05
CA LYS A 40 -14.75 18.73 -4.78
C LYS A 40 -14.72 20.06 -4.03
N PHE A 41 -14.95 20.04 -2.71
CA PHE A 41 -15.11 21.28 -1.92
C PHE A 41 -13.84 21.71 -1.18
N LYS A 42 -12.87 20.82 -1.00
CA LYS A 42 -11.61 21.06 -0.29
C LYS A 42 -10.39 20.79 -1.19
N ASP A 43 -10.56 20.97 -2.49
CA ASP A 43 -9.56 20.67 -3.52
C ASP A 43 -8.18 21.24 -3.16
N ALA A 44 -8.09 22.54 -2.87
CA ALA A 44 -6.83 23.21 -2.53
C ALA A 44 -6.09 22.53 -1.37
N ARG A 45 -6.78 22.24 -0.26
CA ARG A 45 -6.19 21.58 0.91
C ARG A 45 -5.77 20.14 0.61
N ILE A 46 -6.54 19.42 -0.19
CA ILE A 46 -6.23 18.04 -0.54
C ILE A 46 -5.04 18.00 -1.50
N ASN A 47 -4.97 18.90 -2.48
CA ASN A 47 -3.83 19.00 -3.39
C ASN A 47 -2.55 19.44 -2.68
N GLU A 48 -2.64 20.30 -1.67
CA GLU A 48 -1.51 20.62 -0.81
C GLU A 48 -0.99 19.36 -0.08
N LEU A 49 -1.89 18.54 0.46
CA LEU A 49 -1.52 17.28 1.09
C LEU A 49 -0.87 16.31 0.10
N VAL A 50 -1.42 16.19 -1.12
CA VAL A 50 -0.82 15.38 -2.19
C VAL A 50 0.60 15.86 -2.48
N LEU A 51 0.81 17.15 -2.69
CA LEU A 51 2.12 17.72 -3.00
C LEU A 51 3.14 17.41 -1.89
N ARG A 52 2.75 17.64 -0.64
CA ARG A 52 3.61 17.41 0.53
C ARG A 52 3.97 15.93 0.68
N LEU A 53 3.00 15.04 0.46
CA LEU A 53 3.25 13.59 0.49
C LEU A 53 4.20 13.19 -0.65
N SER A 54 3.95 13.65 -1.88
CA SER A 54 4.82 13.38 -3.03
C SER A 54 6.26 13.86 -2.79
N GLN A 55 6.45 15.05 -2.22
CA GLN A 55 7.78 15.56 -1.86
C GLN A 55 8.47 14.70 -0.78
N SER A 56 7.71 14.25 0.23
CA SER A 56 8.25 13.41 1.31
C SER A 56 8.64 12.00 0.88
N MET A 57 8.09 11.52 -0.25
CA MET A 57 8.30 10.17 -0.73
C MET A 57 9.58 10.00 -1.56
N GLY A 58 10.26 11.10 -1.96
CA GLY A 58 11.46 11.08 -2.82
C GLY A 58 11.16 10.51 -4.23
N GLU A 59 12.02 10.78 -5.21
CA GLU A 59 12.01 9.95 -6.43
C GLU A 59 12.23 8.51 -5.99
N LYS A 60 11.25 7.65 -6.27
CA LYS A 60 11.50 6.21 -6.20
C LYS A 60 12.52 5.91 -7.30
N ASP A 61 13.74 5.62 -6.89
CA ASP A 61 14.63 4.79 -7.70
C ASP A 61 13.88 3.47 -7.94
N ASP A 62 13.34 3.33 -9.15
CA ASP A 62 12.83 2.06 -9.69
C ASP A 62 14.01 1.11 -10.00
#